data_AF-A0A443IGX4-F1
#
_entry.id   AF-A0A443IGX4-F1
#
_cell.length_a   1.000
_cell.length_b   1.000
_cell.length_c   1.000
_cell.angle_alpha   90.00
_cell.angle_beta   90.00
_cell.angle_gamma   90.00
#
_symmetry.space_group_name_H-M   'P 1'
#
loop_
_entity.id
_entity.type
_entity.pdbx_description
1 polymer ?
#
loop_
_entity_poly.entity_id
_entity_poly.type
_entity_poly.pdbx_seq_one_letter_code
_entity_poly.pdbx_strand_id
1 'polypeptide(L)' 'MKNYLLGCYISAQLNMEERIKEFAKNQRGVTAIEYALIAVAMATLLASVLGDKDKGFLGALNHTFEAIAAAISSVTIAK' A
#
# COMPACT_ATOMS: atom_id res chain seq x y z
N MET A 1 50.67 7.11 24.85
CA MET A 1 50.40 6.41 23.56
C MET A 1 49.68 5.07 23.72
N LYS A 2 50.07 4.16 24.62
CA LYS A 2 49.44 2.83 24.76
C LYS A 2 47.93 2.86 25.12
N ASN A 3 47.46 3.78 25.96
CA ASN A 3 46.03 3.90 26.32
C ASN A 3 45.12 4.39 25.16
N TYR A 4 45.67 5.15 24.22
CA TYR A 4 44.91 5.63 23.07
C TYR A 4 44.65 4.50 22.07
N LEU A 5 45.64 3.64 21.86
CA LEU A 5 45.52 2.44 21.01
C LEU A 5 44.54 1.42 21.62
N LEU A 6 44.57 1.23 22.94
CA LEU A 6 43.60 0.38 23.63
C LEU A 6 42.17 0.93 23.50
N GLY A 7 41.99 2.24 23.64
CA GLY A 7 40.70 2.90 23.46
C GLY A 7 40.17 2.76 22.04
N CYS A 8 41.03 2.89 21.02
CA CYS A 8 40.68 2.68 19.61
C CYS A 8 40.30 1.22 19.32
N TYR A 9 40.98 0.26 19.96
CA TYR A 9 40.66 -1.17 19.81
C TYR A 9 39.28 -1.51 20.42
N ILE A 10 38.99 -1.00 21.61
CA ILE A 10 37.69 -1.22 22.28
C ILE A 10 36.57 -0.53 21.51
N SER A 11 36.76 0.72 21.05
CA SER A 11 35.74 1.42 20.27
C SER A 11 35.49 0.73 18.93
N ALA A 12 36.53 0.22 18.26
CA ALA A 12 36.37 -0.57 17.03
C ALA A 12 35.58 -1.86 17.26
N GLN A 13 35.81 -2.55 18.38
CA GLN A 13 35.06 -3.76 18.76
C GLN A 13 33.57 -3.44 19.04
N LEU A 14 33.30 -2.42 19.85
CA LEU A 14 31.92 -2.00 20.17
C LEU A 14 31.15 -1.55 18.92
N ASN A 15 31.80 -0.76 18.06
CA ASN A 15 31.18 -0.29 16.80
C ASN A 15 30.86 -1.46 15.85
N MET A 16 31.64 -2.53 15.85
CA MET A 16 31.31 -3.72 15.05
C MET A 16 30.14 -4.52 15.62
N GLU A 17 30.07 -4.68 16.94
CA GLU A 17 28.91 -5.33 17.56
C GLU A 17 27.60 -4.57 17.31
N GLU A 18 27.62 -3.24 17.41
CA GLU A 18 26.45 -2.40 17.15
C GLU A 18 25.96 -2.55 15.71
N ARG A 19 26.89 -2.53 14.74
CA ARG A 19 26.53 -2.69 13.32
C ARG A 19 25.94 -4.05 12.99
N ILE A 20 26.39 -5.11 13.65
CA ILE A 20 25.81 -6.45 13.50
C ILE A 20 24.40 -6.49 14.11
N LYS A 21 24.19 -5.86 15.27
CA LYS A 21 22.86 -5.73 15.90
C LYS A 21 21.91 -4.92 15.03
N GLU A 22 22.36 -3.82 14.43
CA GLU A 22 21.58 -3.03 13.49
C GLU A 22 21.25 -3.81 12.22
N PHE A 23 22.20 -4.56 11.67
CA PHE A 23 21.98 -5.41 10.51
C PHE A 23 20.94 -6.51 10.80
N ALA A 24 21.02 -7.16 11.97
CA ALA A 24 20.04 -8.16 12.39
C ALA A 24 18.65 -7.57 12.64
N LYS A 25 18.57 -6.31 13.09
CA LYS A 25 17.31 -5.58 13.28
C LYS A 25 16.79 -4.93 12.00
N ASN A 26 17.55 -4.97 10.90
CA ASN A 26 17.18 -4.29 9.68
C ASN A 26 16.06 -5.05 8.96
N GLN A 27 14.84 -4.53 9.06
CA GLN A 27 13.66 -5.12 8.44
C GLN A 27 13.32 -4.53 7.06
N ARG A 28 14.13 -3.60 6.52
CA ARG A 28 13.81 -2.82 5.31
C ARG A 28 13.46 -3.67 4.07
N GLY A 29 13.97 -4.90 3.98
CA GLY A 29 13.63 -5.84 2.90
C GLY A 29 12.35 -6.65 3.16
N VAL A 30 12.08 -7.01 4.42
CA VAL A 30 10.90 -7.78 4.83
C VAL A 30 9.65 -6.91 4.78
N THR A 31 9.77 -5.62 5.16
CA THR A 31 8.62 -4.70 5.09
C THR A 31 8.17 -4.45 3.65
N ALA A 32 9.10 -4.44 2.68
CA ALA A 32 8.75 -4.23 1.27
C ALA A 32 7.92 -5.37 0.69
N ILE A 33 8.24 -6.64 1.01
CA ILE A 33 7.50 -7.79 0.50
C ILE A 33 6.14 -7.96 1.20
N GLU A 34 6.05 -7.60 2.47
CA GLU A 34 4.79 -7.61 3.24
C GLU A 34 3.81 -6.55 2.72
N TYR A 35 4.26 -5.31 2.54
CA TYR A 35 3.41 -4.26 1.97
C TYR A 35 3.02 -4.56 0.52
N ALA A 36 3.90 -5.19 -0.26
CA ALA A 36 3.55 -5.64 -1.61
C ALA A 36 2.42 -6.68 -1.58
N LEU A 37 2.47 -7.66 -0.68
CA LEU A 37 1.41 -8.65 -0.53
C LEU A 37 0.08 -8.03 -0.05
N ILE A 38 0.14 -7.11 0.91
CA ILE A 38 -1.03 -6.37 1.39
C ILE A 38 -1.64 -5.54 0.24
N ALA A 39 -0.83 -4.91 -0.60
CA ALA A 39 -1.30 -4.15 -1.75
C ALA A 39 -2.05 -5.04 -2.76
N VAL A 40 -1.54 -6.24 -3.03
CA VAL A 40 -2.23 -7.22 -3.89
C VAL A 40 -3.57 -7.63 -3.28
N ALA A 41 -3.60 -7.97 -1.98
CA ALA A 41 -4.84 -8.32 -1.30
C ALA A 41 -5.89 -7.18 -1.37
N MET A 42 -5.47 -5.95 -1.07
CA MET A 42 -6.33 -4.76 -1.17
C MET A 42 -6.84 -4.52 -2.59
N ALA A 43 -5.98 -4.66 -3.61
CA ALA A 43 -6.38 -4.48 -5.00
C ALA A 43 -7.45 -5.49 -5.42
N THR A 44 -7.32 -6.76 -5.02
CA THR A 44 -8.32 -7.80 -5.35
C THR A 44 -9.67 -7.56 -4.68
N LEU A 45 -9.67 -7.15 -3.41
CA LEU A 45 -10.90 -6.81 -2.69
C LEU A 45 -11.59 -5.58 -3.29
N LEU A 46 -10.82 -4.53 -3.59
CA LEU A 46 -11.35 -3.33 -4.23
C LEU A 46 -11.91 -3.63 -5.62
N ALA A 47 -11.22 -4.44 -6.43
CA ALA A 47 -11.72 -4.86 -7.74
C ALA A 47 -13.05 -5.62 -7.62
N SER A 48 -13.17 -6.52 -6.63
CA SER A 48 -14.41 -7.26 -6.39
C SER A 48 -15.58 -6.38 -5.93
N VAL A 49 -15.32 -5.37 -5.10
CA VAL A 49 -16.37 -4.49 -4.54
C VAL A 49 -16.80 -3.43 -5.55
N LEU A 50 -15.83 -2.79 -6.21
CA LEU A 50 -16.09 -1.79 -7.24
C LEU A 50 -16.80 -2.42 -8.44
N GLY A 51 -16.39 -3.64 -8.81
CA GLY A 51 -16.96 -4.38 -9.93
C GLY A 51 -16.74 -3.66 -11.26
N ASP A 52 -17.63 -3.94 -12.21
CA ASP A 52 -17.57 -3.45 -13.58
C ASP A 52 -18.76 -2.54 -13.90
N LYS A 53 -18.92 -2.16 -15.17
CA LYS A 53 -20.02 -1.29 -15.60
C LYS A 53 -21.42 -1.85 -15.33
N ASP A 54 -21.55 -3.17 -15.19
CA ASP A 54 -22.84 -3.85 -15.05
C ASP A 54 -23.06 -4.45 -13.64
N LYS A 55 -22.01 -4.55 -12.82
CA LYS A 55 -22.03 -5.28 -11.53
C LYS A 55 -21.20 -4.56 -10.47
N GLY A 56 -21.54 -4.74 -9.20
CA GLY A 56 -20.84 -4.08 -8.09
C GLY A 56 -21.22 -2.61 -7.95
N PHE A 57 -20.41 -1.85 -7.22
CA PHE A 57 -20.70 -0.44 -6.92
C PHE A 57 -20.77 0.44 -8.18
N LEU A 58 -19.85 0.25 -9.13
CA LEU A 58 -19.83 1.03 -10.37
C LEU A 58 -21.05 0.75 -11.25
N GLY A 59 -21.53 -0.49 -11.30
CA GLY A 59 -22.75 -0.83 -12.01
C GLY A 59 -24.01 -0.21 -11.40
N ALA A 60 -24.11 -0.19 -10.07
CA ALA A 60 -25.20 0.49 -9.39
C ALA A 60 -25.21 1.99 -9.71
N LEU A 61 -24.04 2.65 -9.70
CA LEU A 61 -23.93 4.05 -10.08
C LEU A 61 -24.36 4.28 -11.53
N ASN A 62 -23.87 3.47 -12.47
CA ASN A 62 -24.26 3.60 -13.88
C ASN A 62 -25.77 3.48 -14.06
N HIS A 63 -26.40 2.47 -13.47
CA HIS A 63 -27.83 2.27 -13.57
C HIS A 63 -28.63 3.46 -12.99
N THR A 64 -28.16 4.05 -11.88
CA THR A 64 -28.81 5.25 -11.34
C THR A 64 -28.70 6.46 -12.28
N PHE A 65 -27.55 6.66 -12.91
CA PHE A 65 -27.37 7.76 -13.87
C PHE A 65 -28.16 7.54 -15.16
N GLU A 66 -28.24 6.30 -15.66
CA GLU A 66 -29.09 5.96 -16.80
C GLU A 66 -30.56 6.21 -16.51
N ALA A 67 -31.04 5.84 -15.32
CA ALA A 67 -32.42 6.12 -14.91
C ALA A 67 -32.71 7.63 -14.84
N ILE A 68 -31.76 8.42 -14.32
CA ILE A 68 -31.87 9.88 -14.30
C ILE A 68 -31.90 10.45 -15.72
N ALA A 69 -31.00 10.00 -16.59
CA ALA A 69 -30.95 10.44 -17.98
C ALA A 69 -32.26 10.10 -18.71
N ALA A 70 -32.80 8.89 -18.53
CA ALA A 70 -34.07 8.48 -19.10
C ALA A 70 -35.25 9.33 -18.59
N ALA A 71 -35.27 9.68 -17.30
CA ALA A 71 -36.28 10.57 -16.74
C ALA A 71 -36.21 12.00 -17.31
N ILE A 72 -35.01 12.51 -17.56
CA ILE A 72 -34.83 13.83 -18.20
C ILE A 72 -35.28 13.79 -19.66
N SER A 73 -34.88 12.76 -20.40
CA SER A 73 -35.27 12.59 -21.81
C SER A 73 -36.78 12.40 -21.97
N SER A 74 -37.44 11.64 -21.10
CA SER A 74 -38.89 11.43 -21.18
C SER A 74 -39.67 12.72 -20.98
N VAL A 75 -39.23 13.59 -20.07
CA VAL A 75 -39.84 14.92 -19.87
C VAL A 75 -39.57 15.85 -21.05
N THR A 76 -38.41 15.72 -21.70
CA THR A 76 -38.01 16.60 -22.82
C THR A 76 -38.70 16.23 -24.13
N ILE A 77 -38.95 14.94 -24.39
CA ILE A 77 -39.60 14.45 -25.61
C ILE A 77 -41.13 14.57 -25.54
N ALA A 78 -41.71 14.63 -24.33
CA ALA A 78 -43.15 14.74 -24.12
C ALA A 78 -43.73 16.16 -24.33
N LYS A 79 -42.97 17.10 -24.91
CA LYS A 79 -43.39 18.47 -25.22
C LYS A 79 -43.28 18.75 -26.71
#